data_AF-A0A3S1MAB2-F1
#
_entry.id   AF-A0A3S1MAB2-F1
#
_cell.length_a   1.000
_cell.length_b   1.000
_cell.length_c   1.000
_cell.angle_alpha   90.00
_cell.angle_beta   90.00
_cell.angle_gamma   90.00
#
_symmetry.space_group_name_H-M   'P 1'
#
loop_
_entity.id
_entity.type
_entity.pdbx_description
1 polymer ?
#
loop_
_entity_poly.entity_id
_entity_poly.type
_entity_poly.pdbx_seq_one_letter_code
_entity_poly.pdbx_strand_id
1 'polypeptide(L)'
;IGTMGQLSDGAVTLIETEADAAVFEPADPAALGFVTQTTLSVEDTAGIIRALEQRFPELHAPAAESICYATTNRQEAVKETAAGADLYLIVGAPNSSNSRRLVEVAERAGAKMSLLVQRAAEIPWNDIASIS
;
A
#
# COMPACT_ATOMS: atom_id res chain seq x y z
N ILE A 1 -4.23 8.04 -15.56
CA ILE A 1 -5.15 7.37 -16.51
C ILE A 1 -4.77 5.89 -16.51
N GLY A 2 -5.25 5.15 -15.51
CA GLY A 2 -4.87 3.76 -15.22
C GLY A 2 -6.01 2.79 -15.53
N THR A 3 -6.17 1.74 -14.73
CA THR A 3 -7.22 0.71 -14.83
C THR A 3 -8.63 1.28 -15.01
N MET A 4 -8.93 2.42 -14.36
CA MET A 4 -10.24 3.09 -14.48
C MET A 4 -10.56 3.59 -15.90
N GLY A 5 -9.55 3.89 -16.72
CA GLY A 5 -9.76 4.37 -18.10
C GLY A 5 -10.10 3.29 -19.11
N GLN A 6 -10.20 2.02 -18.67
CA GLN A 6 -10.51 0.87 -19.54
C GLN A 6 -12.02 0.56 -19.59
N LEU A 7 -12.83 1.25 -18.79
CA LEU A 7 -14.26 0.97 -18.62
C LEU A 7 -15.08 2.25 -18.78
N SER A 8 -16.37 2.08 -19.09
CA SER A 8 -17.33 3.17 -19.20
C SER A 8 -17.50 3.91 -17.88
N ASP A 9 -17.83 5.20 -17.94
CA ASP A 9 -18.09 6.01 -16.76
C ASP A 9 -19.15 5.38 -15.85
N GLY A 10 -18.88 5.38 -14.54
CA GLY A 10 -19.74 4.75 -13.54
C GLY A 10 -19.60 3.23 -13.39
N ALA A 11 -18.83 2.56 -14.26
CA ALA A 11 -18.59 1.12 -14.13
C ALA A 11 -17.59 0.76 -13.01
N VAL A 12 -16.77 1.73 -12.57
CA VAL A 12 -15.78 1.55 -11.50
C VAL A 12 -15.91 2.70 -10.51
N THR A 13 -15.90 2.37 -9.22
CA THR A 13 -15.73 3.34 -8.14
C THR A 13 -14.37 3.14 -7.49
N LEU A 14 -13.64 4.22 -7.27
CA LEU A 14 -12.37 4.19 -6.55
C LEU A 14 -12.63 4.25 -5.05
N ILE A 15 -12.06 3.31 -4.30
CA ILE A 15 -12.09 3.24 -2.84
C ILE A 15 -10.64 3.27 -2.36
N GLU A 16 -10.26 4.30 -1.59
CA GLU A 16 -8.87 4.51 -1.15
C GLU A 16 -8.68 4.26 0.35
N THR A 17 -9.76 4.32 1.14
CA THR A 17 -9.73 4.22 2.59
C THR A 17 -10.88 3.37 3.14
N GLU A 18 -10.74 2.92 4.40
CA GLU A 18 -11.83 2.26 5.13
C GLU A 18 -13.04 3.20 5.31
N ALA A 19 -12.81 4.51 5.38
CA ALA A 19 -13.88 5.50 5.46
C ALA A 19 -14.68 5.57 4.14
N ASP A 20 -13.99 5.56 2.99
CA ASP A 20 -14.64 5.47 1.68
C ASP A 20 -15.44 4.17 1.58
N ALA A 21 -14.83 3.05 2.00
CA ALA A 21 -15.48 1.75 2.04
C ALA A 21 -16.70 1.73 2.96
N ALA A 22 -16.76 2.56 4.01
CA ALA A 22 -17.89 2.65 4.93
C ALA A 22 -19.08 3.44 4.38
N VAL A 23 -18.84 4.40 3.49
CA VAL A 23 -19.89 5.26 2.90
C VAL A 23 -20.24 4.90 1.46
N PHE A 24 -19.53 3.96 0.85
CA PHE A 24 -19.80 3.52 -0.52
C PHE A 24 -21.21 2.93 -0.67
N GLU A 25 -21.94 3.36 -1.70
CA GLU A 25 -23.29 2.85 -2.04
C GLU A 25 -23.29 2.41 -3.51
N PRO A 26 -23.15 1.09 -3.78
CA PRO A 26 -23.20 0.56 -5.13
C PRO A 26 -24.63 0.49 -5.66
N ALA A 27 -24.79 0.54 -6.98
CA ALA A 27 -26.10 0.39 -7.63
C ALA A 27 -26.72 -1.00 -7.40
N ASP A 28 -25.89 -2.05 -7.38
CA ASP A 28 -26.28 -3.42 -7.06
C ASP A 28 -25.27 -4.05 -6.10
N PRO A 29 -25.60 -4.18 -4.79
CA PRO A 29 -24.73 -4.82 -3.80
C PRO A 29 -24.42 -6.30 -4.07
N ALA A 30 -25.26 -7.00 -4.83
CA ALA A 30 -25.11 -8.43 -5.12
C ALA A 30 -24.17 -8.70 -6.32
N ALA A 31 -23.94 -7.68 -7.15
CA ALA A 31 -23.19 -7.79 -8.41
C ALA A 31 -21.88 -6.99 -8.35
N LEU A 32 -21.10 -7.17 -7.27
CA LEU A 32 -19.83 -6.48 -7.08
C LEU A 32 -18.64 -7.41 -7.23
N GLY A 33 -17.59 -6.86 -7.82
CA GLY A 33 -16.23 -7.38 -7.73
C GLY A 33 -15.24 -6.26 -7.52
N PHE A 34 -14.04 -6.60 -7.06
CA PHE A 34 -12.98 -5.61 -6.86
C PHE A 34 -11.67 -6.04 -7.51
N VAL A 35 -10.84 -5.05 -7.79
CA VAL A 35 -9.42 -5.22 -8.15
C VAL A 35 -8.62 -4.19 -7.38
N THR A 36 -7.36 -4.51 -7.07
CA THR A 36 -6.46 -3.60 -6.36
C THR A 36 -5.31 -3.15 -7.25
N GLN A 37 -4.64 -2.08 -6.87
CA GLN A 37 -3.41 -1.67 -7.53
C GLN A 37 -2.22 -2.50 -7.01
N THR A 38 -1.28 -2.84 -7.89
CA THR A 38 -0.20 -3.80 -7.63
C THR A 38 0.82 -3.41 -6.55
N THR A 39 0.86 -2.13 -6.16
CA THR A 39 1.92 -1.53 -5.30
C THR A 39 1.37 -0.92 -4.01
N LEU A 40 0.17 -1.32 -3.59
CA LEU A 40 -0.46 -0.83 -2.37
C LEU A 40 0.17 -1.46 -1.11
N SER A 41 -0.12 -0.87 0.05
CA SER A 41 0.12 -1.53 1.35
C SER A 41 -0.68 -2.82 1.40
N VAL A 42 -0.07 -3.95 1.73
CA VAL A 42 -0.82 -5.19 1.91
C VAL A 42 -1.81 -5.07 3.08
N GLU A 43 -1.41 -4.42 4.17
CA GLU A 43 -2.23 -4.27 5.37
C GLU A 43 -3.38 -3.28 5.21
N ASP A 44 -3.09 -2.07 4.70
CA ASP A 44 -4.13 -1.05 4.51
C ASP A 44 -5.18 -1.57 3.51
N THR A 45 -4.73 -2.24 2.45
CA THR A 45 -5.63 -2.86 1.47
C THR A 45 -6.47 -3.97 2.10
N ALA A 46 -5.89 -4.81 2.97
CA ALA A 46 -6.64 -5.83 3.69
C ALA A 46 -7.68 -5.22 4.64
N GLY A 47 -7.38 -4.07 5.26
CA GLY A 47 -8.36 -3.29 6.04
C GLY A 47 -9.58 -2.88 5.23
N ILE A 48 -9.34 -2.27 4.07
CA ILE A 48 -10.39 -1.84 3.13
C ILE A 48 -11.22 -3.03 2.62
N ILE A 49 -10.57 -4.11 2.20
CA ILE A 49 -11.26 -5.31 1.70
C ILE A 49 -12.15 -5.90 2.80
N ARG A 50 -11.66 -6.03 4.04
CA ARG A 50 -12.48 -6.53 5.15
C ARG A 50 -13.69 -5.65 5.42
N ALA A 51 -13.54 -4.33 5.37
CA ALA A 51 -14.65 -3.40 5.53
C ALA A 51 -15.70 -3.59 4.41
N LEU A 52 -15.26 -3.77 3.16
CA LEU A 52 -16.15 -4.03 2.03
C LEU A 52 -16.83 -5.40 2.13
N GLU A 53 -16.12 -6.46 2.49
CA GLU A 53 -16.69 -7.82 2.68
C GLU A 53 -17.73 -7.86 3.80
N GLN A 54 -17.52 -7.10 4.88
CA GLN A 54 -18.50 -6.97 5.95
C GLN A 54 -19.78 -6.26 5.50
N ARG A 55 -19.67 -5.28 4.61
CA ARG A 55 -20.81 -4.52 4.09
C ARG A 55 -21.52 -5.23 2.93
N PHE A 56 -20.78 -5.98 2.13
CA PHE A 56 -21.25 -6.62 0.91
C PHE A 56 -20.84 -8.11 0.91
N PRO A 57 -21.63 -8.99 1.56
CA PRO A 57 -21.30 -10.41 1.68
C PRO A 57 -21.21 -11.17 0.35
N GLU A 58 -21.80 -10.63 -0.73
CA GLU A 58 -21.74 -11.18 -2.09
C GLU A 58 -20.61 -10.56 -2.95
N LEU A 59 -19.70 -9.81 -2.33
CA LEU A 59 -18.53 -9.23 -3.01
C LEU A 59 -17.61 -10.34 -3.54
N HIS A 60 -17.34 -10.32 -4.84
CA HIS A 60 -16.46 -11.28 -5.48
C HIS A 60 -15.02 -10.79 -5.53
N ALA A 61 -14.11 -11.55 -4.94
CA ALA A 61 -12.68 -11.35 -5.08
C ALA A 61 -12.20 -11.66 -6.51
N PRO A 62 -11.12 -11.01 -6.97
CA PRO A 62 -10.50 -11.36 -8.24
C PRO A 62 -9.93 -12.78 -8.18
N ALA A 63 -9.90 -13.49 -9.31
CA ALA A 63 -9.41 -14.87 -9.40
C ALA A 63 -7.92 -15.03 -9.02
N ALA A 64 -7.16 -13.94 -9.05
CA ALA A 64 -5.78 -13.86 -8.59
C ALA A 64 -5.58 -12.60 -7.74
N GLU A 65 -4.71 -12.68 -6.74
CA GLU A 65 -4.27 -11.51 -5.99
C GLU A 65 -3.77 -10.41 -6.94
N SER A 66 -4.22 -9.18 -6.70
CA SER A 66 -3.89 -8.05 -7.55
C SER A 66 -2.67 -7.27 -7.06
N ILE A 67 -2.27 -7.42 -5.79
CA ILE A 67 -0.94 -7.02 -5.31
C ILE A 67 0.07 -8.04 -5.80
N CYS A 68 1.15 -7.60 -6.46
CA CYS A 68 2.10 -8.56 -7.02
C CYS A 68 3.02 -9.14 -5.93
N TYR A 69 3.50 -10.37 -6.15
CA TYR A 69 4.44 -11.06 -5.24
C TYR A 69 5.64 -10.18 -4.85
N ALA A 70 6.11 -9.36 -5.79
CA ALA A 70 7.29 -8.54 -5.60
C ALA A 70 7.06 -7.41 -4.58
N THR A 71 5.81 -6.93 -4.47
CA THR A 71 5.38 -5.97 -3.45
C THR A 71 5.27 -6.67 -2.10
N THR A 72 4.55 -7.80 -2.04
CA THR A 72 4.34 -8.59 -0.81
C THR A 72 5.67 -9.00 -0.18
N ASN A 73 6.54 -9.66 -0.95
CA ASN A 73 7.83 -10.15 -0.44
C ASN A 73 8.71 -9.03 0.11
N ARG A 74 8.70 -7.85 -0.52
CA ARG A 74 9.52 -6.71 -0.03
C ARG A 74 8.93 -6.09 1.23
N GLN A 75 7.61 -5.99 1.34
CA GLN A 75 6.97 -5.48 2.56
C GLN A 75 7.19 -6.45 3.73
N GLU A 76 7.09 -7.75 3.52
CA GLU A 76 7.41 -8.77 4.54
C GLU A 76 8.86 -8.67 5.01
N ALA A 77 9.82 -8.62 4.09
CA ALA A 77 11.24 -8.46 4.43
C ALA A 77 11.51 -7.20 5.25
N VAL A 78 10.87 -6.07 4.92
CA VAL A 78 10.98 -4.83 5.70
C VAL A 78 10.41 -5.02 7.10
N LYS A 79 9.24 -5.66 7.26
CA LYS A 79 8.64 -5.91 8.58
C LYS A 79 9.55 -6.72 9.49
N GLU A 80 10.21 -7.73 8.95
CA GLU A 80 11.10 -8.61 9.71
C GLU A 80 12.41 -7.92 10.15
N THR A 81 12.84 -6.88 9.44
CA THR A 81 14.17 -6.29 9.62
C THR A 81 14.16 -4.85 10.13
N ALA A 82 13.01 -4.16 10.08
CA ALA A 82 12.91 -2.76 10.52
C ALA A 82 12.92 -2.61 12.04
N ALA A 83 12.41 -3.60 12.78
CA ALA A 83 12.33 -3.54 14.23
C ALA A 83 13.73 -3.43 14.86
N GLY A 84 13.96 -2.34 15.60
CA GLY A 84 15.24 -2.07 16.25
C GLY A 84 16.29 -1.39 15.37
N ALA A 85 15.98 -1.12 14.10
CA ALA A 85 16.85 -0.30 13.25
C ALA A 85 16.75 1.17 13.67
N ASP A 86 17.88 1.80 13.98
CA ASP A 86 17.93 3.25 14.19
C ASP A 86 17.70 4.04 12.90
N LEU A 87 18.18 3.50 11.77
CA LEU A 87 17.97 4.03 10.43
C LEU A 87 17.67 2.92 9.43
N TYR A 88 16.58 3.04 8.70
CA TYR A 88 16.19 2.15 7.61
C TYR A 88 16.16 2.93 6.29
N LEU A 89 17.06 2.59 5.35
CA LEU A 89 17.15 3.29 4.06
C LEU A 89 16.48 2.47 2.96
N ILE A 90 15.48 3.08 2.31
CA ILE A 90 14.83 2.52 1.14
C ILE A 90 15.40 3.25 -0.08
N VAL A 91 15.96 2.48 -1.02
CA VAL A 91 16.47 3.04 -2.27
C VAL A 91 15.36 3.04 -3.32
N GLY A 92 14.99 4.23 -3.81
CA GLY A 92 13.97 4.35 -4.83
C GLY A 92 13.68 5.78 -5.25
N ALA A 93 13.07 5.93 -6.43
CA ALA A 93 12.61 7.21 -6.93
C ALA A 93 11.49 7.77 -6.03
N PRO A 94 11.44 9.09 -5.76
CA PRO A 94 10.43 9.68 -4.92
C PRO A 94 9.04 9.36 -5.46
N ASN A 95 8.82 9.38 -6.77
CA ASN A 95 7.53 9.08 -7.40
C ASN A 95 7.14 7.58 -7.44
N SER A 96 7.93 6.68 -6.85
CA SER A 96 7.62 5.24 -6.79
C SER A 96 6.68 4.92 -5.63
N SER A 97 5.45 4.50 -5.94
CA SER A 97 4.45 4.09 -4.94
C SER A 97 4.98 2.95 -4.05
N ASN A 98 5.57 1.91 -4.65
CA ASN A 98 6.13 0.79 -3.88
C ASN A 98 7.26 1.26 -2.95
N SER A 99 8.16 2.12 -3.41
CA SER A 99 9.28 2.59 -2.58
C SER A 99 8.80 3.45 -1.42
N ARG A 100 7.84 4.36 -1.65
CA ARG A 100 7.19 5.11 -0.56
C ARG A 100 6.51 4.16 0.44
N ARG A 101 5.82 3.13 -0.06
CA ARG A 101 5.14 2.18 0.81
C ARG A 101 6.09 1.42 1.72
N LEU A 102 7.29 1.07 1.24
CA LEU A 102 8.30 0.42 2.07
C LEU A 102 8.82 1.34 3.20
N VAL A 103 8.86 2.66 2.99
CA VAL A 103 9.19 3.63 4.06
C VAL A 103 8.16 3.53 5.18
N GLU A 104 6.88 3.64 4.83
CA GLU A 104 5.76 3.58 5.79
C GLU A 104 5.71 2.23 6.52
N VAL A 105 5.98 1.13 5.81
CA VAL A 105 6.04 -0.21 6.41
C VAL A 105 7.18 -0.31 7.41
N ALA A 106 8.36 0.25 7.11
CA ALA A 106 9.49 0.23 8.05
C ALA A 106 9.20 1.06 9.31
N GLU A 107 8.60 2.24 9.17
CA GLU A 107 8.20 3.08 10.31
C GLU A 107 7.21 2.35 11.22
N ARG A 108 6.17 1.75 10.64
CA ARG A 108 5.16 0.97 11.38
C ARG A 108 5.74 -0.28 12.03
N ALA A 109 6.72 -0.91 11.39
CA ALA A 109 7.42 -2.08 11.92
C ALA A 109 8.45 -1.75 13.01
N GLY A 110 8.69 -0.47 13.30
CA GLY A 110 9.48 -0.02 14.45
C GLY A 110 10.90 0.44 14.15
N ALA A 111 11.22 0.80 12.90
CA ALA A 111 12.41 1.58 12.62
C ALA A 111 12.29 2.96 13.26
N LYS A 112 13.34 3.46 13.94
CA LYS A 112 13.30 4.80 14.55
C LYS A 112 13.27 5.91 13.51
N MET A 113 13.95 5.69 12.39
CA MET A 113 13.94 6.57 11.23
C MET A 113 13.92 5.74 9.95
N SER A 114 13.06 6.11 9.00
CA SER A 114 12.99 5.48 7.68
C SER A 114 13.07 6.54 6.60
N LEU A 115 13.93 6.37 5.60
CA LEU A 115 14.15 7.38 4.56
C LEU A 115 14.09 6.77 3.17
N LEU A 116 13.45 7.49 2.24
CA LEU A 116 13.54 7.23 0.81
C LEU A 116 14.66 8.06 0.21
N VAL A 117 15.65 7.38 -0.38
CA VAL A 117 16.77 8.03 -1.07
C VAL A 117 16.94 7.44 -2.46
N GLN A 118 17.24 8.25 -3.46
CA GLN A 118 17.60 7.74 -4.78
C GLN A 118 19.08 7.38 -4.86
N ARG A 119 19.91 8.14 -4.15
CA ARG A 119 21.37 8.13 -4.24
C ARG A 119 21.99 8.50 -2.90
N ALA A 120 23.24 8.10 -2.67
CA ALA A 120 23.97 8.39 -1.45
C ALA A 120 24.10 9.89 -1.12
N ALA A 121 24.08 10.75 -2.14
CA ALA A 121 24.13 12.22 -1.98
C ALA A 121 22.86 12.80 -1.33
N GLU A 122 21.75 12.07 -1.33
CA GLU A 122 20.48 12.47 -0.73
C GLU A 122 20.37 12.05 0.74
N ILE A 123 21.34 11.29 1.25
CA ILE A 123 21.36 10.89 2.66
C ILE A 123 21.70 12.13 3.50
N PRO A 124 20.86 12.51 4.48
CA PRO A 124 21.09 13.67 5.32
C PRO A 124 22.12 13.33 6.42
N TRP A 125 23.38 13.14 6.04
CA TRP A 125 24.47 12.68 6.92
C TRP A 125 24.60 13.48 8.22
N ASN A 126 24.30 14.78 8.19
CA ASN A 126 24.34 15.65 9.36
C ASN A 126 23.23 15.34 10.38
N ASP A 127 22.05 14.93 9.89
CA ASP A 127 20.87 14.67 10.73
C ASP A 127 20.92 13.25 11.33
N ILE A 128 21.69 12.35 10.72
CA ILE A 128 21.87 10.97 11.18
C ILE A 128 23.20 10.73 11.89
N ALA A 129 24.02 11.77 12.11
CA ALA A 129 25.34 11.65 12.70
C ALA A 129 25.34 11.12 14.15
N SER A 130 24.20 11.18 14.83
CA SER A 130 24.00 10.68 16.19
C SER A 130 23.42 9.28 16.27
N ILE A 131 23.17 8.63 15.12
CA ILE A 131 22.67 7.26 15.07
C ILE A 131 23.84 6.31 15.37
N SER A 132 23.69 5.47 16.40
CA SER A 132 24.72 4.56 16.90
C SER A 132 24.70 3.20 16.21
#